data_AF-A0A1Q7FT78-F1
#
_entry.id   AF-A0A1Q7FT78-F1
#
_cell.length_a   1.000
_cell.length_b   1.000
_cell.length_c   1.000
_cell.angle_alpha   90.00
_cell.angle_beta   90.00
_cell.angle_gamma   90.00
#
_symmetry.space_group_name_H-M   'P 1'
#
loop_
_entity.id
_entity.type
_entity.pdbx_description
1 polymer ?
#
loop_
_entity_poly.entity_id
_entity_poly.type
_entity_poly.pdbx_seq_one_letter_code
_entity_poly.pdbx_strand_id
1 'polypeptide(L)'
;MPTSIRLDQETESAVRRLVRKSGRTKSSIIREAIARMAEEITRPKPEGTLYDRMTDLVGIGHGGPHDLASRSEEVLRNLFSQRQRRR
;
A
#
# COMPACT_ATOMS: atom_id res chain seq x y z
N MET A 1 2.59 34.97 -5.80
CA MET A 1 1.46 35.83 -5.38
C MET A 1 1.12 35.53 -3.93
N PRO A 2 0.94 36.55 -3.06
CA PRO A 2 0.50 36.34 -1.69
C PRO A 2 -1.02 36.06 -1.65
N THR A 3 -1.43 35.12 -0.81
CA THR A 3 -2.85 34.79 -0.59
C THR A 3 -3.13 34.89 0.90
N SER A 4 -4.22 35.56 1.28
CA SER A 4 -4.69 35.65 2.66
C SER A 4 -5.92 34.77 2.84
N ILE A 5 -5.88 33.87 3.82
CA ILE A 5 -6.94 32.90 4.09
C ILE A 5 -7.23 32.92 5.59
N ARG A 6 -8.50 32.93 5.97
CA ARG A 6 -8.91 32.77 7.38
C ARG A 6 -9.00 31.27 7.68
N LEU A 7 -8.32 30.85 8.74
CA LEU A 7 -8.39 29.49 9.26
C LEU A 7 -9.29 29.46 10.49
N ASP A 8 -10.01 28.36 10.66
CA ASP A 8 -10.65 28.07 11.94
C ASP A 8 -9.59 27.79 13.02
N GLN A 9 -10.04 27.80 14.28
CA GLN A 9 -9.14 27.68 15.43
C GLN A 9 -8.42 26.32 15.50
N GLU A 10 -9.07 25.25 15.03
CA GLU A 10 -8.52 23.90 15.04
C GLU A 10 -7.38 23.79 14.01
N THR A 11 -7.63 24.24 12.78
CA THR A 11 -6.63 24.22 11.70
C THR A 11 -5.42 25.08 12.02
N GLU A 12 -5.60 26.29 12.57
CA GLU A 12 -4.47 27.14 13.00
C GLU A 12 -3.66 26.47 14.12
N SER A 13 -4.32 25.77 15.04
CA SER A 13 -3.65 25.03 16.11
C SER A 13 -2.84 23.85 15.57
N ALA A 14 -3.37 23.13 14.58
CA ALA A 14 -2.67 22.05 13.89
C ALA A 14 -1.41 22.57 13.16
N VAL A 15 -1.55 23.66 12.39
CA VAL A 15 -0.42 24.30 11.69
C VAL A 15 0.65 24.74 12.68
N ARG A 16 0.29 25.39 13.80
CA ARG A 16 1.24 25.77 14.85
C ARG A 16 2.00 24.57 15.43
N ARG A 17 1.31 23.45 15.66
CA ARG A 17 1.94 22.22 16.17
C ARG A 17 2.95 21.66 15.17
N LEU A 18 2.60 21.65 13.88
CA LEU A 18 3.49 21.20 12.81
C LEU A 18 4.73 22.10 12.68
N VAL A 19 4.57 23.42 12.77
CA VAL A 19 5.69 24.37 12.81
C VAL A 19 6.64 24.05 13.96
N ARG A 20 6.09 23.90 15.17
CA ARG A 20 6.89 23.61 16.37
C ARG A 20 7.68 22.30 16.27
N LYS A 21 7.06 21.25 15.73
CA LYS A 21 7.70 19.93 15.61
C LYS A 21 8.71 19.84 14.47
N SER A 22 8.44 20.51 13.35
CA SER A 22 9.27 20.40 12.15
C SER A 22 10.33 21.49 12.03
N GLY A 23 10.21 22.59 12.78
CA GLY A 23 11.06 23.79 12.63
C GLY A 23 10.82 24.57 11.33
N ARG A 24 9.82 24.18 10.53
CA ARG A 24 9.52 24.81 9.22
C ARG A 24 8.54 25.95 9.36
N THR A 25 8.57 26.88 8.41
CA THR A 25 7.66 28.03 8.40
C THR A 25 6.21 27.60 8.08
N LYS A 26 5.23 28.35 8.58
CA LYS A 26 3.79 28.13 8.28
C LYS A 26 3.55 28.01 6.77
N SER A 27 4.11 28.94 6.01
CA SER A 27 3.95 28.98 4.56
C SER A 27 4.58 27.77 3.85
N SER A 28 5.69 27.22 4.38
CA SER A 28 6.30 26.00 3.84
C SER A 28 5.38 24.79 4.05
N ILE A 29 4.80 24.67 5.24
CA ILE A 29 3.88 23.57 5.58
C ILE A 29 2.60 23.66 4.75
N ILE A 30 2.01 24.84 4.64
CA ILE A 30 0.79 25.07 3.87
C ILE A 30 1.03 24.77 2.38
N ARG A 31 2.16 25.24 1.81
CA ARG A 31 2.50 24.94 0.41
C ARG A 31 2.64 23.46 0.14
N GLU A 32 3.31 22.73 1.02
CA GLU A 32 3.46 21.27 0.85
C GLU A 32 2.13 20.55 0.98
N ALA A 33 1.29 20.92 1.95
CA ALA A 33 -0.04 20.32 2.10
C ALA A 33 -0.89 20.52 0.84
N ILE A 34 -0.87 21.72 0.26
CA ILE A 34 -1.56 22.02 -0.99
C ILE A 34 -0.97 21.21 -2.15
N ALA A 35 0.36 21.10 -2.25
CA ALA A 35 1.01 20.34 -3.31
C ALA A 35 0.62 18.86 -3.27
N ARG A 36 0.63 18.23 -2.09
CA ARG A 36 0.20 16.84 -1.90
C ARG A 36 -1.27 16.64 -2.26
N MET A 37 -2.15 17.56 -1.84
CA MET A 37 -3.57 17.50 -2.20
C MET A 37 -3.77 17.64 -3.71
N ALA A 38 -3.03 18.54 -4.37
CA ALA A 38 -3.10 18.69 -5.82
C ALA A 38 -2.60 17.43 -6.56
N GLU A 39 -1.53 16.80 -6.07
CA GLU A 39 -1.07 15.52 -6.59
C GLU A 39 -2.13 14.43 -6.43
N GLU A 40 -2.77 14.30 -5.27
CA GLU A 40 -3.84 13.31 -5.02
C GLU A 40 -5.05 13.51 -5.95
N ILE A 41 -5.45 14.75 -6.20
CA ILE A 41 -6.56 15.08 -7.12
C ILE A 41 -6.16 14.80 -8.57
N THR A 42 -4.92 15.09 -8.94
CA THR A 42 -4.43 14.96 -10.33
C THR A 42 -4.05 13.51 -10.66
N ARG A 43 -3.69 12.71 -9.65
CA ARG A 43 -3.31 11.32 -9.86
C ARG A 43 -4.53 10.58 -10.39
N PRO A 44 -4.48 10.03 -11.63
CA PRO A 44 -5.57 9.22 -12.13
C PRO A 44 -5.82 8.10 -11.12
N LYS A 45 -7.10 7.89 -10.76
CA LYS A 45 -7.47 6.69 -10.02
C LYS A 45 -6.88 5.52 -10.81
N PRO A 46 -6.09 4.65 -10.18
CA PRO A 46 -5.54 3.52 -10.89
C PRO A 46 -6.70 2.72 -11.48
N GLU A 47 -6.73 2.64 -12.80
CA GLU A 47 -7.72 1.86 -13.52
C GLU A 47 -7.48 0.39 -13.19
N GLY A 48 -8.54 -0.31 -12.79
CA GLY A 48 -8.47 -1.72 -12.43
C GLY A 48 -8.32 -2.02 -10.94
N THR A 49 -8.79 -3.22 -10.61
CA THR A 49 -8.65 -3.86 -9.31
C THR A 49 -7.19 -4.20 -9.01
N LEU A 50 -6.89 -4.59 -7.76
CA LEU A 50 -5.57 -5.11 -7.41
C LEU A 50 -5.20 -6.35 -8.26
N TYR A 51 -6.19 -7.16 -8.62
CA TYR A 51 -6.01 -8.31 -9.50
C TYR A 51 -5.56 -7.91 -10.90
N ASP A 52 -6.14 -6.84 -11.46
CA ASP A 52 -5.80 -6.35 -12.80
C ASP A 52 -4.32 -5.92 -12.89
N ARG A 53 -3.75 -5.41 -11.80
CA ARG A 53 -2.32 -5.04 -11.72
C ARG A 53 -1.38 -6.24 -11.56
N MET A 54 -1.90 -7.40 -11.19
CA MET A 54 -1.13 -8.64 -11.00
C MET A 54 -1.31 -9.60 -12.18
N THR A 55 -2.05 -9.22 -13.22
CA THR A 55 -2.30 -10.04 -14.42
C THR A 55 -1.01 -10.54 -15.06
N ASP A 56 0.04 -9.71 -15.12
CA ASP A 56 1.33 -10.09 -15.68
C ASP A 56 2.06 -11.18 -14.87
N LEU A 57 1.65 -11.40 -13.62
CA LEU A 57 2.19 -12.45 -12.75
C LEU A 57 1.40 -13.76 -12.87
N VAL A 58 0.18 -13.72 -13.43
CA VAL A 58 -0.66 -14.90 -13.64
C VAL A 58 -0.04 -15.74 -14.76
N GLY A 59 0.46 -16.92 -14.41
CA GLY A 59 1.04 -17.88 -15.37
C GLY A 59 2.57 -17.98 -15.39
N ILE A 60 3.30 -17.13 -14.64
CA ILE A 60 4.77 -17.27 -14.49
C ILE A 60 5.14 -18.56 -13.73
N GLY A 61 4.26 -19.03 -12.84
CA GLY A 61 4.40 -20.29 -12.13
C GLY A 61 3.21 -21.21 -12.39
N HIS A 62 3.48 -22.48 -12.68
CA HIS A 62 2.45 -23.52 -12.62
C HIS A 62 2.28 -23.89 -11.15
N GLY A 63 1.20 -23.42 -10.53
CA GLY A 63 0.83 -23.83 -9.18
C GLY A 63 0.56 -25.33 -9.12
N GLY A 64 0.77 -25.93 -7.94
CA GLY A 64 0.24 -27.25 -7.66
C GLY A 64 -1.27 -27.21 -7.35
N PRO A 65 -1.86 -28.34 -6.93
CA PRO A 65 -3.27 -28.39 -6.52
C PRO A 65 -3.67 -27.25 -5.57
N HIS A 66 -4.83 -26.65 -5.82
CA HIS A 66 -5.33 -25.49 -5.07
C HIS A 66 -5.61 -25.82 -3.58
N ASP A 67 -5.73 -27.09 -3.24
CA ASP A 67 -5.95 -27.65 -1.91
C ASP A 67 -4.65 -28.12 -1.21
N LEU A 68 -3.47 -27.84 -1.79
CA LEU A 68 -2.17 -28.26 -1.25
C LEU A 68 -1.94 -27.85 0.22
N ALA A 69 -2.36 -26.64 0.60
CA ALA A 69 -2.21 -26.17 1.98
C ALA A 69 -3.09 -26.99 2.94
N SER A 70 -4.34 -27.22 2.56
CA SER A 70 -5.33 -27.96 3.34
C SER A 70 -5.03 -29.46 3.43
N ARG A 71 -4.36 -30.03 2.43
CA ARG A 71 -3.98 -31.45 2.38
C ARG A 71 -2.49 -31.71 2.60
N SER A 72 -1.78 -30.73 3.15
CA SER A 72 -0.32 -30.78 3.31
C SER A 72 0.15 -32.04 4.06
N GLU A 73 -0.55 -32.46 5.12
CA GLU A 73 -0.22 -33.66 5.89
C GLU A 73 -0.36 -34.95 5.07
N GLU A 74 -1.47 -35.11 4.34
CA GLU A 74 -1.74 -36.26 3.49
C GLU A 74 -0.68 -36.37 2.38
N VAL A 75 -0.39 -35.25 1.71
CA VAL A 75 0.58 -35.16 0.63
C VAL A 75 1.98 -35.50 1.12
N LEU A 76 2.41 -34.92 2.25
CA LEU A 76 3.72 -35.21 2.86
C LEU A 76 3.83 -36.67 3.31
N ARG A 77 2.79 -37.21 3.96
CA ARG A 77 2.76 -38.61 4.40
C ARG A 77 2.91 -39.57 3.22
N ASN A 78 2.22 -39.32 2.11
CA ASN A 78 2.34 -40.13 0.90
C ASN A 78 3.76 -40.05 0.30
N LEU A 79 4.36 -38.85 0.25
CA LEU A 79 5.73 -38.63 -0.22
C LEU A 79 6.77 -39.41 0.60
N PHE A 80 6.69 -39.35 1.93
CA PHE A 80 7.59 -40.10 2.80
C PHE A 80 7.43 -41.62 2.66
N SER A 81 6.18 -42.09 2.57
CA SER A 81 5.86 -43.52 2.40
C SER A 81 6.43 -44.08 1.09
N GLN A 82 6.34 -43.33 0.00
CA GLN A 82 6.91 -43.72 -1.29
C GLN A 82 8.44 -43.74 -1.28
N ARG A 83 9.08 -42.81 -0.55
CA ARG A 83 10.54 -42.75 -0.43
C ARG A 83 11.10 -43.92 0.39
N GLN A 84 10.36 -44.35 1.41
CA GLN A 84 10.75 -45.50 2.25
C GLN A 84 10.63 -46.83 1.50
N ARG A 85 9.64 -46.98 0.61
CA ARG A 85 9.47 -48.18 -0.25
C ARG A 85 10.50 -48.29 -1.39
N ARG A 86 11.22 -47.21 -1.68
CA ARG A 86 12.28 -47.17 -2.71
C ARG A 86 13.68 -47.42 -2.14
N ARG A 87 13.81 -47.63 -0.83
CA ARG A 87 15.03 -48.10 -0.16
C ARG A 87 14.89 -49.58 0.16
#